data_AF-A0A7H8L476-F1
#
_entry.id   AF-A0A7H8L476-F1
#
_cell.length_a   1.000
_cell.length_b   1.000
_cell.length_c   1.000
_cell.angle_alpha   90.00
_cell.angle_beta   90.00
_cell.angle_gamma   90.00
#
_symmetry.space_group_name_H-M   'P 1'
#
loop_
_entity.id
_entity.type
_entity.pdbx_description
1 polymer ?
#
loop_
_entity_poly.entity_id
_entity_poly.type
_entity_poly.pdbx_seq_one_letter_code
_entity_poly.pdbx_strand_id
1 'polypeptide(L)'
;MLDVLDAVGGPHGLDEVCGRVLAETGCPSVSVAVAAGREVVLARAYGWADVAAGRAATPGTAYGLASVTKAFTGVAAGLAADRGLLDLDAPVSGRFEHAAPTVRQLLRHRGGFPGYYDFSYHPVGTPAPIDPARYRRQLHEPGGEFEYSNLGYQEVGRVLEEATGREFGALLREWIAEPLGLEGFAFGPVHPGPAPAAVRYTPDGRTYPASPDGHPAAGAGWATAGDVALFARRSAGLLAPGTAAAVLEGPAIAPGGKLRYGLGRVVQRTADGSVIGSHGGGMGGVSTMLIDLPGRELSVAVLANSTDKSARDALVAHLMGVLAPEFDLEHLAPADGSDLPLALPPGTWSGEVATHDGAVPLALTALPDGRVEVRLADLPPVAVPATASHRWDVRLAAPLQLPTADARLNSPALGLQLRLRDGALTGRAVAFKDGDREGFLGPYLPHPCALRRRD
;
A
#
# COMPACT_ATOMS: atom_id res chain seq x y z
N MET A 1 15.71 -25.39 -13.65
CA MET A 1 15.15 -24.48 -14.67
C MET A 1 14.02 -25.15 -15.45
N LEU A 2 14.26 -26.32 -16.05
CA LEU A 2 13.19 -27.16 -16.63
C LEU A 2 12.09 -27.50 -15.59
N ASP A 3 12.47 -27.84 -14.37
CA ASP A 3 11.51 -28.20 -13.31
C ASP A 3 10.54 -27.08 -12.90
N VAL A 4 10.91 -25.80 -13.02
CA VAL A 4 10.03 -24.68 -12.64
C VAL A 4 8.97 -24.44 -13.72
N LEU A 5 9.38 -24.49 -14.99
CA LEU A 5 8.47 -24.34 -16.12
C LEU A 5 7.53 -25.55 -16.23
N ASP A 6 8.03 -26.76 -16.01
CA ASP A 6 7.20 -27.96 -16.01
C ASP A 6 6.24 -27.98 -14.81
N ALA A 7 6.68 -27.55 -13.63
CA ALA A 7 5.84 -27.49 -12.44
C ALA A 7 4.65 -26.52 -12.60
N VAL A 8 4.83 -25.36 -13.24
CA VAL A 8 3.74 -24.39 -13.50
C VAL A 8 2.89 -24.76 -14.73
N GLY A 9 2.97 -26.01 -15.21
CA GLY A 9 2.17 -26.52 -16.32
C GLY A 9 2.70 -26.17 -17.72
N GLY A 10 3.96 -25.74 -17.83
CA GLY A 10 4.54 -25.22 -19.06
C GLY A 10 3.86 -23.94 -19.55
N PRO A 11 4.19 -23.46 -20.75
CA PRO A 11 3.51 -22.31 -21.36
C PRO A 11 1.99 -22.53 -21.46
N HIS A 12 1.56 -23.74 -21.83
CA HIS A 12 0.17 -24.07 -22.09
C HIS A 12 -0.73 -24.05 -20.84
N GLY A 13 -0.22 -24.49 -19.68
CA GLY A 13 -0.98 -24.45 -18.42
C GLY A 13 -1.21 -23.02 -17.93
N LEU A 14 -0.18 -22.17 -18.02
CA LEU A 14 -0.30 -20.75 -17.66
C LEU A 14 -1.20 -19.98 -18.64
N ASP A 15 -1.14 -20.28 -19.95
CA ASP A 15 -2.01 -19.69 -20.97
C ASP A 15 -3.49 -19.94 -20.64
N GLU A 16 -3.86 -21.18 -20.31
CA GLU A 16 -5.23 -21.58 -19.99
C GLU A 16 -5.72 -20.91 -18.70
N VAL A 17 -4.91 -20.93 -17.64
CA VAL A 17 -5.26 -20.32 -16.35
C VAL A 17 -5.42 -18.81 -16.50
N CYS A 18 -4.50 -18.12 -17.17
CA CYS A 18 -4.61 -16.68 -17.41
C CYS A 18 -5.83 -16.34 -18.26
N GLY A 19 -6.09 -17.10 -19.33
CA GLY A 19 -7.26 -16.91 -20.18
C GLY A 19 -8.57 -17.03 -19.39
N ARG A 20 -8.69 -18.08 -18.57
CA ARG A 20 -9.85 -18.28 -17.68
C ARG A 20 -10.00 -17.15 -16.68
N VAL A 21 -8.92 -16.79 -15.97
CA VAL A 21 -8.94 -15.75 -14.93
C VAL A 21 -9.35 -14.39 -15.51
N LEU A 22 -8.84 -14.01 -16.68
CA LEU A 22 -9.25 -12.77 -17.35
C LEU A 22 -10.74 -12.79 -17.72
N ALA A 23 -11.23 -13.92 -18.23
CA ALA A 23 -12.64 -14.08 -18.58
C ALA A 23 -13.59 -14.02 -17.36
N GLU A 24 -13.20 -14.62 -16.24
CA GLU A 24 -14.00 -14.66 -15.00
C GLU A 24 -14.02 -13.32 -14.26
N THR A 25 -12.91 -12.59 -14.29
CA THR A 25 -12.74 -11.36 -13.50
C THR A 25 -13.01 -10.08 -14.30
N GLY A 26 -13.04 -10.16 -15.63
CA GLY A 26 -13.13 -8.99 -16.51
C GLY A 26 -11.88 -8.09 -16.47
N CYS A 27 -10.78 -8.54 -15.85
CA CYS A 27 -9.54 -7.79 -15.81
C CYS A 27 -9.00 -7.59 -17.26
N PRO A 28 -8.61 -6.36 -17.66
CA PRO A 28 -8.19 -6.13 -19.04
C PRO A 28 -6.88 -6.82 -19.40
N SER A 29 -5.86 -6.76 -18.54
CA SER A 29 -4.60 -7.45 -18.74
C SER A 29 -3.89 -7.85 -17.46
N VAL A 30 -3.10 -8.91 -17.58
CA VAL A 30 -2.16 -9.40 -16.56
C VAL A 30 -0.79 -9.62 -17.19
N SER A 31 0.26 -9.43 -16.39
CA SER A 31 1.65 -9.79 -16.72
C SER A 31 2.25 -10.57 -15.56
N VAL A 32 2.86 -11.71 -15.87
CA VAL A 32 3.40 -12.68 -14.92
C VAL A 32 4.87 -12.91 -15.25
N ALA A 33 5.72 -12.89 -14.23
CA ALA A 33 7.11 -13.28 -14.39
C ALA A 33 7.63 -14.09 -13.21
N VAL A 34 8.58 -14.99 -13.49
CA VAL A 34 9.35 -15.73 -12.49
C VAL A 34 10.82 -15.55 -12.80
N ALA A 35 11.61 -15.16 -11.80
CA ALA A 35 13.06 -15.14 -11.90
C ALA A 35 13.66 -16.25 -11.05
N ALA A 36 14.71 -16.89 -11.57
CA ALA A 36 15.48 -17.91 -10.89
C ALA A 36 16.97 -17.54 -10.92
N GLY A 37 17.61 -17.46 -9.76
CA GLY A 37 18.99 -17.02 -9.65
C GLY A 37 19.17 -15.58 -10.16
N ARG A 38 19.73 -15.40 -11.36
CA ARG A 38 20.02 -14.08 -11.95
C ARG A 38 19.16 -13.73 -13.16
N GLU A 39 18.30 -14.64 -13.61
CA GLU A 39 17.61 -14.57 -14.90
C GLU A 39 16.10 -14.68 -14.74
N VAL A 40 15.37 -14.05 -15.66
CA VAL A 40 13.92 -14.26 -15.81
C VAL A 40 13.72 -15.55 -16.60
N VAL A 41 13.19 -16.58 -15.95
CA VAL A 41 12.95 -17.89 -16.57
C VAL A 41 11.56 -18.01 -17.20
N LEU A 42 10.65 -17.13 -16.80
CA LEU A 42 9.30 -17.02 -17.35
C LEU A 42 8.88 -15.54 -17.36
N ALA A 43 8.37 -15.07 -18.50
CA ALA A 43 7.67 -13.80 -18.61
C ALA A 43 6.55 -13.91 -19.65
N ARG A 44 5.31 -13.66 -19.24
CA ARG A 44 4.13 -13.73 -20.09
C ARG A 44 3.18 -12.59 -19.76
N ALA A 45 2.44 -12.13 -20.75
CA ALA A 45 1.38 -11.16 -20.56
C ALA A 45 0.19 -11.54 -21.43
N TYR A 46 -1.00 -11.22 -20.95
CA TYR A 46 -2.26 -11.62 -21.56
C TYR A 46 -3.25 -10.45 -21.50
N GLY A 47 -4.16 -10.41 -22.48
CA GLY A 47 -5.18 -9.36 -22.58
C GLY A 47 -4.65 -8.06 -23.18
N TRP A 48 -5.26 -6.94 -22.79
CA TRP A 48 -5.11 -5.63 -23.41
C TRP A 48 -4.43 -4.63 -22.48
N ALA A 49 -3.21 -4.22 -22.83
CA ALA A 49 -2.54 -3.10 -22.18
C ALA A 49 -3.27 -1.78 -22.46
N ASP A 50 -3.95 -1.68 -23.60
CA ASP A 50 -4.87 -0.59 -23.93
C ASP A 50 -6.04 -1.13 -24.74
N VAL A 51 -7.21 -1.18 -24.11
CA VAL A 51 -8.47 -1.66 -24.69
C VAL A 51 -8.92 -0.76 -25.83
N ALA A 52 -8.80 0.57 -25.68
CA ALA A 52 -9.31 1.52 -26.67
C ALA A 52 -8.44 1.52 -27.94
N ALA A 53 -7.12 1.39 -27.78
CA ALA A 53 -6.18 1.30 -28.89
C ALA A 53 -6.03 -0.12 -29.47
N GLY A 54 -6.69 -1.13 -28.88
CA GLY A 54 -6.51 -2.54 -29.28
C GLY A 54 -5.06 -3.02 -29.13
N ARG A 55 -4.33 -2.51 -28.13
CA ARG A 55 -2.93 -2.85 -27.90
C ARG A 55 -2.83 -4.01 -26.90
N ALA A 56 -2.37 -5.15 -27.38
CA ALA A 56 -2.13 -6.32 -26.54
C ALA A 56 -1.06 -6.03 -25.47
N ALA A 57 -1.22 -6.64 -24.31
CA ALA A 57 -0.17 -6.67 -23.30
C ALA A 57 0.96 -7.60 -23.75
N THR A 58 2.19 -7.19 -23.48
CA THR A 58 3.41 -7.95 -23.79
C THR A 58 4.28 -8.07 -22.53
N PRO A 59 5.25 -9.00 -22.48
CA PRO A 59 6.22 -9.04 -21.39
C PRO A 59 6.96 -7.72 -21.16
N GLY A 60 7.13 -6.89 -22.20
CA GLY A 60 7.72 -5.55 -22.12
C GLY A 60 6.74 -4.43 -21.78
N THR A 61 5.49 -4.74 -21.44
CA THR A 61 4.52 -3.73 -21.00
C THR A 61 4.79 -3.35 -19.54
N ALA A 62 5.00 -2.05 -19.29
CA ALA A 62 5.17 -1.53 -17.95
C ALA A 62 3.81 -1.32 -17.26
N TYR A 63 3.73 -1.60 -15.97
CA TYR A 63 2.56 -1.35 -15.14
C TYR A 63 2.95 -0.41 -13.99
N GLY A 64 1.99 0.40 -13.53
CA GLY A 64 2.17 1.13 -12.28
C GLY A 64 2.37 0.12 -11.15
N LEU A 65 3.31 0.39 -10.25
CA LEU A 65 3.67 -0.53 -9.17
C LEU A 65 2.84 -0.31 -7.92
N ALA A 66 2.29 0.90 -7.74
CA ALA A 66 1.68 1.31 -6.48
C ALA A 66 2.60 0.94 -5.31
N SER A 67 2.08 0.36 -4.23
CA SER A 67 2.90 0.08 -3.05
C SER A 67 4.06 -0.91 -3.22
N VAL A 68 4.21 -1.63 -4.34
CA VAL A 68 5.46 -2.36 -4.63
C VAL A 68 6.66 -1.40 -4.69
N THR A 69 6.45 -0.12 -5.03
CA THR A 69 7.48 0.94 -4.96
C THR A 69 8.16 1.03 -3.60
N LYS A 70 7.45 0.74 -2.50
CA LYS A 70 8.03 0.77 -1.14
C LYS A 70 9.19 -0.18 -0.96
N ALA A 71 9.21 -1.29 -1.69
CA ALA A 71 10.33 -2.21 -1.66
C ALA A 71 11.60 -1.58 -2.28
N PHE A 72 11.46 -0.84 -3.38
CA PHE A 72 12.57 -0.09 -3.98
C PHE A 72 13.08 1.00 -3.02
N THR A 73 12.15 1.74 -2.40
CA THR A 73 12.48 2.75 -1.38
C THR A 73 13.21 2.15 -0.18
N GLY A 74 12.81 0.96 0.28
CA GLY A 74 13.48 0.24 1.36
C GLY A 74 14.92 -0.15 1.01
N VAL A 75 15.14 -0.65 -0.21
CA VAL A 75 16.49 -0.96 -0.72
C VAL A 75 17.33 0.31 -0.87
N ALA A 76 16.77 1.41 -1.38
CA ALA A 76 17.49 2.68 -1.51
C ALA A 76 17.93 3.24 -0.15
N ALA A 77 17.07 3.14 0.88
CA ALA A 77 17.42 3.50 2.25
C ALA A 77 18.50 2.61 2.86
N GLY A 78 18.45 1.30 2.60
CA GLY A 78 19.51 0.37 2.98
C GLY A 78 20.85 0.73 2.34
N LEU A 79 20.85 1.04 1.04
CA LEU A 79 22.05 1.47 0.30
C LEU A 79 22.60 2.80 0.82
N ALA A 80 21.74 3.76 1.17
CA ALA A 80 22.17 5.01 1.78
C ALA A 80 22.86 4.76 3.13
N ALA A 81 22.32 3.84 3.94
CA ALA A 81 22.92 3.46 5.22
C ALA A 81 24.27 2.76 5.05
N ASP A 82 24.36 1.80 4.13
CA ASP A 82 25.61 1.09 3.83
C ASP A 82 26.73 2.02 3.33
N ARG A 83 26.35 3.12 2.67
CA ARG A 83 27.25 4.17 2.17
C ARG A 83 27.57 5.24 3.22
N GLY A 84 27.02 5.13 4.43
CA GLY A 84 27.21 6.10 5.51
C GLY A 84 26.54 7.46 5.26
N LEU A 85 25.56 7.52 4.34
CA LEU A 85 24.84 8.75 4.00
C LEU A 85 23.72 9.07 5.00
N LEU A 86 23.20 8.05 5.68
CA LEU A 86 22.26 8.18 6.78
C LEU A 86 22.47 7.06 7.80
N ASP A 87 21.95 7.25 9.01
CA ASP A 87 21.80 6.18 10.00
C ASP A 87 20.32 5.80 10.07
N LEU A 88 20.01 4.51 9.89
CA LEU A 88 18.64 4.00 9.93
C LEU A 88 17.99 4.20 11.31
N ASP A 89 18.78 4.28 12.36
CA ASP A 89 18.34 4.38 13.76
C ASP A 89 18.51 5.78 14.35
N ALA A 90 19.05 6.73 13.58
CA ALA A 90 19.04 8.14 13.95
C ALA A 90 17.64 8.76 13.77
N PRO A 91 17.21 9.67 14.66
CA PRO A 91 16.00 10.45 14.46
C PRO A 91 16.07 11.30 13.20
N VAL A 92 14.99 11.29 12.41
CA VAL A 92 14.87 12.12 11.22
C VAL A 92 14.77 13.60 11.61
N SER A 93 15.43 14.47 10.86
CA SER A 93 15.34 15.92 11.05
C SER A 93 13.93 16.42 10.67
N GLY A 94 13.34 17.29 11.48
CA GLY A 94 12.03 17.87 11.17
C GLY A 94 11.27 18.35 12.40
N ARG A 95 10.07 18.89 12.15
CA ARG A 95 9.11 19.23 13.21
C ARG A 95 8.05 18.13 13.24
N PHE A 96 7.87 17.54 14.42
CA PHE A 96 7.00 16.41 14.67
C PHE A 96 6.12 16.73 15.88
N GLU A 97 4.87 16.26 15.87
CA GLU A 97 3.96 16.44 17.01
C GLU A 97 4.33 15.52 18.17
N HIS A 98 4.99 14.40 17.85
CA HIS A 98 5.57 13.44 18.79
C HIS A 98 7.10 13.40 18.63
N ALA A 99 7.76 12.40 19.22
CA ALA A 99 9.18 12.19 18.98
C ALA A 99 9.48 12.06 17.47
N ALA A 100 10.67 12.52 17.07
CA ALA A 100 11.14 12.33 15.70
C ALA A 100 11.33 10.83 15.43
N PRO A 101 10.68 10.27 14.39
CA PRO A 101 10.84 8.86 14.05
C PRO A 101 12.22 8.62 13.42
N THR A 102 12.70 7.39 13.49
CA THR A 102 13.90 6.97 12.73
C THR A 102 13.51 6.50 11.32
N VAL A 103 14.47 6.47 10.38
CA VAL A 103 14.22 5.92 9.03
C VAL A 103 13.76 4.46 9.12
N ARG A 104 14.32 3.67 10.04
CA ARG A 104 13.89 2.28 10.28
C ARG A 104 12.45 2.20 10.76
N GLN A 105 12.02 3.11 11.64
CA GLN A 105 10.63 3.15 12.11
C GLN A 105 9.68 3.53 10.98
N LEU A 106 10.04 4.49 10.13
CA LEU A 106 9.24 4.88 8.97
C LEU A 106 9.10 3.72 7.97
N LEU A 107 10.20 3.07 7.59
CA LEU A 107 10.21 1.90 6.70
C LEU A 107 9.44 0.70 7.24
N ARG A 108 9.25 0.62 8.56
CA ARG A 108 8.50 -0.44 9.23
C ARG A 108 7.07 -0.05 9.60
N HIS A 109 6.57 1.07 9.07
CA HIS A 109 5.22 1.59 9.37
C HIS A 109 4.99 1.83 10.87
N ARG A 110 6.01 2.32 11.58
CA ARG A 110 5.99 2.65 13.01
C ARG A 110 6.44 4.08 13.27
N GLY A 111 6.27 4.95 12.28
CA GLY A 111 6.67 6.37 12.37
C GLY A 111 5.64 7.25 13.08
N GLY A 112 4.50 6.71 13.52
CA GLY A 112 3.40 7.49 14.12
C GLY A 112 2.46 8.15 13.11
N PHE A 113 2.71 8.00 11.81
CA PHE A 113 1.90 8.61 10.75
C PHE A 113 0.69 7.76 10.39
N PRO A 114 -0.45 8.39 10.09
CA PRO A 114 -1.63 7.67 9.67
C PRO A 114 -1.55 7.17 8.24
N GLY A 115 -2.46 6.26 7.89
CA GLY A 115 -2.78 5.95 6.50
C GLY A 115 -3.30 7.18 5.77
N TYR A 116 -2.82 7.41 4.55
CA TYR A 116 -3.19 8.53 3.71
C TYR A 116 -2.96 8.16 2.24
N TYR A 117 -3.87 8.58 1.37
CA TYR A 117 -3.63 8.61 -0.07
C TYR A 117 -4.45 9.72 -0.71
N ASP A 118 -3.86 10.34 -1.73
CA ASP A 118 -4.50 11.38 -2.52
C ASP A 118 -4.81 10.83 -3.91
N PHE A 119 -6.06 10.41 -4.11
CA PHE A 119 -6.61 10.06 -5.41
C PHE A 119 -7.54 11.18 -5.88
N SER A 120 -6.97 12.38 -6.04
CA SER A 120 -7.64 13.50 -6.69
C SER A 120 -7.24 13.58 -8.17
N TYR A 121 -8.24 13.48 -9.04
CA TYR A 121 -8.00 13.41 -10.48
C TYR A 121 -8.15 14.78 -11.13
N HIS A 122 -7.11 15.22 -11.81
CA HIS A 122 -7.07 16.48 -12.54
C HIS A 122 -6.09 16.40 -13.70
N PRO A 123 -6.20 17.31 -14.69
CA PRO A 123 -5.28 17.32 -15.82
C PRO A 123 -3.82 17.41 -15.38
N VAL A 124 -2.94 16.69 -16.07
CA VAL A 124 -1.49 16.76 -15.83
C VAL A 124 -1.02 18.20 -15.98
N GLY A 125 -0.26 18.68 -14.99
CA GLY A 125 0.28 20.05 -14.98
C GLY A 125 -0.58 21.07 -14.21
N THR A 126 -1.76 20.69 -13.71
CA THR A 126 -2.47 21.54 -12.73
C THR A 126 -1.96 21.25 -11.32
N PRO A 127 -1.88 22.25 -10.43
CA PRO A 127 -1.55 22.01 -9.02
C PRO A 127 -2.50 21.00 -8.38
N ALA A 128 -1.94 20.13 -7.53
CA ALA A 128 -2.74 19.19 -6.76
C ALA A 128 -3.72 19.99 -5.85
N PRO A 129 -5.01 19.63 -5.82
CA PRO A 129 -6.00 20.35 -5.03
C PRO A 129 -5.82 20.10 -3.52
N ILE A 130 -5.17 18.98 -3.16
CA ILE A 130 -4.85 18.63 -1.79
C ILE A 130 -3.36 18.88 -1.55
N ASP A 131 -3.04 19.56 -0.46
CA ASP A 131 -1.68 19.70 0.04
C ASP A 131 -1.38 18.58 1.04
N PRO A 132 -0.53 17.58 0.70
CA PRO A 132 -0.20 16.48 1.60
C PRO A 132 0.45 16.94 2.91
N ALA A 133 1.07 18.12 2.96
CA ALA A 133 1.66 18.67 4.18
C ALA A 133 0.61 18.88 5.28
N ARG A 134 -0.66 19.13 4.93
CA ARG A 134 -1.78 19.24 5.87
C ARG A 134 -2.09 17.93 6.61
N TYR A 135 -1.71 16.79 6.05
CA TYR A 135 -1.97 15.46 6.59
C TYR A 135 -0.73 14.80 7.19
N ARG A 136 0.43 15.40 7.00
CA ARG A 136 1.72 14.92 7.48
C ARG A 136 1.91 15.20 8.99
N ARG A 137 1.00 14.64 9.79
CA ARG A 137 0.97 14.73 11.25
C ARG A 137 1.02 13.34 11.86
N GLN A 138 1.74 13.21 12.96
CA GLN A 138 1.74 11.99 13.73
C GLN A 138 0.48 11.95 14.61
N LEU A 139 -0.14 10.79 14.74
CA LEU A 139 -1.29 10.59 15.64
C LEU A 139 -0.90 9.86 16.94
N HIS A 140 0.32 9.33 17.00
CA HIS A 140 0.88 8.67 18.18
C HIS A 140 2.41 8.62 18.12
N GLU A 141 3.03 8.25 19.24
CA GLU A 141 4.49 8.09 19.33
C GLU A 141 5.03 7.06 18.31
N PRO A 142 6.19 7.33 17.68
CA PRO A 142 6.93 6.35 16.90
C PRO A 142 7.41 5.15 17.71
N GLY A 143 7.77 4.08 17.01
CA GLY A 143 8.27 2.84 17.60
C GLY A 143 7.21 1.98 18.27
N GLY A 144 5.99 2.53 18.45
CA GLY A 144 4.81 1.82 18.94
C GLY A 144 4.26 0.83 17.92
N GLU A 145 2.93 0.82 17.74
CA GLU A 145 2.22 -0.14 16.90
C GLU A 145 2.47 0.06 15.40
N PHE A 146 2.21 -0.99 14.61
CA PHE A 146 2.22 -0.91 13.15
C PHE A 146 1.01 -0.13 12.65
N GLU A 147 1.26 0.83 11.76
CA GLU A 147 0.24 1.56 11.03
C GLU A 147 0.73 1.85 9.61
N TYR A 148 0.12 1.17 8.64
CA TYR A 148 0.50 1.34 7.24
C TYR A 148 0.35 2.79 6.80
N SER A 149 1.46 3.43 6.43
CA SER A 149 1.48 4.85 6.10
C SER A 149 2.29 5.14 4.83
N ASN A 150 1.61 5.71 3.84
CA ASN A 150 2.27 6.27 2.67
C ASN A 150 3.04 7.56 3.03
N LEU A 151 2.57 8.33 4.01
CA LEU A 151 3.26 9.54 4.50
C LEU A 151 4.61 9.20 5.14
N GLY A 152 4.69 8.08 5.86
CA GLY A 152 5.96 7.60 6.40
C GLY A 152 6.98 7.31 5.30
N TYR A 153 6.55 6.72 4.18
CA TYR A 153 7.41 6.48 3.02
C TYR A 153 7.75 7.76 2.25
N GLN A 154 6.83 8.70 2.16
CA GLN A 154 7.13 10.03 1.62
C GLN A 154 8.21 10.72 2.43
N GLU A 155 8.23 10.50 3.74
CA GLU A 155 9.30 11.01 4.58
C GLU A 155 10.65 10.34 4.34
N VAL A 156 10.68 9.03 4.12
CA VAL A 156 11.91 8.33 3.70
C VAL A 156 12.44 8.88 2.39
N GLY A 157 11.55 9.18 1.42
CA GLY A 157 11.91 9.84 0.16
C GLY A 157 12.63 11.17 0.40
N ARG A 158 12.01 12.07 1.18
CA ARG A 158 12.61 13.38 1.53
C ARG A 158 13.99 13.21 2.19
N VAL A 159 14.12 12.31 3.17
CA VAL A 159 15.40 12.07 3.85
C VAL A 159 16.48 11.60 2.88
N LEU A 160 16.13 10.74 1.93
CA LEU A 160 17.06 10.28 0.90
C LEU A 160 17.50 11.40 -0.02
N GLU A 161 16.59 12.27 -0.45
CA GLU A 161 16.92 13.44 -1.27
C GLU A 161 17.81 14.42 -0.51
N GLU A 162 17.51 14.70 0.76
CA GLU A 162 18.32 15.58 1.60
C GLU A 162 19.72 15.03 1.88
N ALA A 163 19.82 13.74 2.20
CA ALA A 163 21.10 13.10 2.50
C ALA A 163 22.01 13.00 1.26
N THR A 164 21.45 13.03 0.05
CA THR A 164 22.19 12.82 -1.20
C THR A 164 22.32 14.07 -2.06
N GLY A 165 21.43 15.05 -1.90
CA GLY A 165 21.29 16.19 -2.80
C GLY A 165 20.73 15.81 -4.19
N ARG A 166 20.08 14.66 -4.33
CA ARG A 166 19.65 14.10 -5.62
C ARG A 166 18.16 13.79 -5.62
N GLU A 167 17.53 13.96 -6.78
CA GLU A 167 16.14 13.54 -6.99
C GLU A 167 15.91 12.06 -6.72
N PHE A 168 14.83 11.74 -6.03
CA PHE A 168 14.50 10.39 -5.59
C PHE A 168 14.39 9.38 -6.75
N GLY A 169 13.74 9.77 -7.86
CA GLY A 169 13.64 8.91 -9.05
C GLY A 169 15.00 8.58 -9.66
N ALA A 170 15.92 9.55 -9.67
CA ALA A 170 17.28 9.35 -10.14
C ALA A 170 18.08 8.41 -9.22
N LEU A 171 17.87 8.49 -7.91
CA LEU A 171 18.45 7.55 -6.94
C LEU A 171 18.01 6.12 -7.22
N LEU A 172 16.70 5.87 -7.39
CA LEU A 172 16.19 4.52 -7.68
C LEU A 172 16.76 3.97 -8.98
N ARG A 173 16.87 4.81 -10.02
CA ARG A 173 17.45 4.40 -11.30
C ARG A 173 18.92 4.00 -11.16
N GLU A 174 19.76 4.90 -10.66
CA GLU A 174 21.22 4.70 -10.65
C GLU A 174 21.69 3.69 -9.61
N TRP A 175 20.99 3.58 -8.48
CA TRP A 175 21.44 2.70 -7.39
C TRP A 175 20.84 1.29 -7.47
N ILE A 176 19.71 1.13 -8.16
CA ILE A 176 18.97 -0.13 -8.19
C ILE A 176 18.71 -0.59 -9.63
N ALA A 177 18.03 0.22 -10.45
CA ALA A 177 17.60 -0.22 -11.77
C ALA A 177 18.79 -0.55 -12.70
N GLU A 178 19.73 0.39 -12.84
CA GLU A 178 20.90 0.22 -13.71
C GLU A 178 21.81 -0.94 -13.26
N PRO A 179 22.20 -1.07 -11.97
CA PRO A 179 23.02 -2.19 -11.51
C PRO A 179 22.37 -3.58 -11.65
N LEU A 180 21.03 -3.64 -11.65
CA LEU A 180 20.29 -4.89 -11.79
C LEU A 180 19.86 -5.17 -13.24
N GLY A 181 19.96 -4.19 -14.15
CA GLY A 181 19.50 -4.29 -15.53
C GLY A 181 17.98 -4.21 -15.67
N LEU A 182 17.31 -3.39 -14.86
CA LEU A 182 15.85 -3.23 -14.87
C LEU A 182 15.43 -2.20 -15.92
N GLU A 183 15.55 -2.55 -17.20
CA GLU A 183 15.39 -1.61 -18.33
C GLU A 183 13.98 -1.00 -18.44
N GLY A 184 12.95 -1.71 -17.97
CA GLY A 184 11.58 -1.21 -17.95
C GLY A 184 11.21 -0.42 -16.70
N PHE A 185 12.14 -0.23 -15.75
CA PHE A 185 11.87 0.55 -14.55
C PHE A 185 11.80 2.05 -14.86
N ALA A 186 10.76 2.70 -14.38
CA ALA A 186 10.61 4.14 -14.42
C ALA A 186 9.95 4.67 -13.15
N PHE A 187 10.04 5.98 -12.92
CA PHE A 187 9.51 6.62 -11.72
C PHE A 187 8.81 7.93 -12.08
N GLY A 188 7.59 8.10 -11.58
CA GLY A 188 6.80 9.31 -11.79
C GLY A 188 5.29 9.07 -11.71
N PRO A 189 4.49 10.15 -11.57
CA PRO A 189 3.02 10.06 -11.51
C PRO A 189 2.40 9.53 -12.82
N VAL A 190 3.13 9.67 -13.92
CA VAL A 190 2.85 9.08 -15.23
C VAL A 190 4.12 8.38 -15.69
N HIS A 191 3.98 7.27 -16.42
CA HIS A 191 5.11 6.57 -17.01
C HIS A 191 5.92 7.49 -17.95
N PRO A 192 7.18 7.81 -17.64
CA PRO A 192 7.97 8.77 -18.41
C PRO A 192 8.76 8.13 -19.57
N GLY A 193 8.79 6.80 -19.65
CA GLY A 193 9.64 6.05 -20.60
C GLY A 193 8.98 5.75 -21.95
N PRO A 194 9.77 5.37 -22.96
CA PRO A 194 9.26 4.97 -24.29
C PRO A 194 8.57 3.60 -24.29
N ALA A 195 8.76 2.79 -23.24
CA ALA A 195 8.13 1.49 -23.12
C ALA A 195 6.60 1.64 -23.07
N PRO A 196 5.85 0.76 -23.76
CA PRO A 196 4.39 0.78 -23.72
C PRO A 196 3.90 0.52 -22.29
N ALA A 197 3.23 1.49 -21.69
CA ALA A 197 2.62 1.33 -20.36
C ALA A 197 1.18 0.78 -20.48
N ALA A 198 0.74 0.02 -19.48
CA ALA A 198 -0.65 -0.41 -19.37
C ALA A 198 -1.53 0.77 -18.92
N VAL A 199 -2.62 1.00 -19.65
CA VAL A 199 -3.69 1.90 -19.25
C VAL A 199 -4.39 1.31 -18.04
N ARG A 200 -4.69 2.14 -17.05
CA ARG A 200 -5.33 1.77 -15.78
C ARG A 200 -6.85 1.75 -15.95
N TYR A 201 -7.52 0.69 -15.49
CA TYR A 201 -8.98 0.54 -15.63
C TYR A 201 -9.71 0.34 -14.31
N THR A 202 -10.89 0.95 -14.17
CA THR A 202 -11.86 0.59 -13.14
C THR A 202 -12.42 -0.82 -13.41
N PRO A 203 -13.02 -1.49 -12.40
CA PRO A 203 -13.68 -2.78 -12.60
C PRO A 203 -14.79 -2.75 -13.66
N ASP A 204 -15.43 -1.60 -13.88
CA ASP A 204 -16.45 -1.40 -14.93
C ASP A 204 -15.88 -0.96 -16.30
N GLY A 205 -14.55 -0.98 -16.46
CA GLY A 205 -13.88 -0.80 -17.75
C GLY A 205 -13.60 0.65 -18.16
N ARG A 206 -13.80 1.63 -17.28
CA ARG A 206 -13.43 3.04 -17.54
C ARG A 206 -11.94 3.24 -17.32
N THR A 207 -11.34 4.14 -18.10
CA THR A 207 -9.94 4.52 -17.90
C THR A 207 -9.79 5.41 -16.68
N TYR A 208 -8.76 5.15 -15.87
CA TYR A 208 -8.36 6.03 -14.79
C TYR A 208 -7.61 7.24 -15.35
N PRO A 209 -8.05 8.47 -15.06
CA PRO A 209 -7.29 9.66 -15.41
C PRO A 209 -5.96 9.71 -14.64
N ALA A 210 -5.04 10.55 -15.10
CA ALA A 210 -3.84 10.85 -14.33
C ALA A 210 -4.22 11.49 -12.99
N SER A 211 -3.39 11.22 -11.98
CA SER A 211 -3.48 11.80 -10.65
C SER A 211 -2.05 12.17 -10.27
N PRO A 212 -1.80 13.33 -9.64
CA PRO A 212 -0.54 13.52 -8.96
C PRO A 212 -0.43 12.47 -7.87
N ASP A 213 0.80 12.14 -7.52
CA ASP A 213 1.08 11.25 -6.42
C ASP A 213 1.45 12.14 -5.22
N GLY A 214 0.60 12.15 -4.18
CA GLY A 214 0.88 12.86 -2.93
C GLY A 214 1.95 12.19 -2.05
N HIS A 215 2.46 11.04 -2.49
CA HIS A 215 3.44 10.21 -1.78
C HIS A 215 4.29 9.37 -2.77
N PRO A 216 5.02 9.98 -3.72
CA PRO A 216 5.67 9.27 -4.82
C PRO A 216 6.63 8.17 -4.36
N ALA A 217 7.36 8.36 -3.26
CA ALA A 217 8.24 7.33 -2.68
C ALA A 217 7.49 6.09 -2.14
N ALA A 218 6.17 6.16 -2.06
CA ALA A 218 5.29 5.08 -1.64
C ALA A 218 4.59 4.37 -2.80
N GLY A 219 4.52 4.97 -4.01
CA GLY A 219 3.58 4.52 -5.05
C GLY A 219 3.92 4.79 -6.53
N ALA A 220 4.86 5.68 -6.84
CA ALA A 220 5.04 6.21 -8.21
C ALA A 220 5.98 5.40 -9.12
N GLY A 221 6.33 4.17 -8.73
CA GLY A 221 7.16 3.31 -9.57
C GLY A 221 6.38 2.69 -10.72
N TRP A 222 7.07 2.40 -11.82
CA TRP A 222 6.58 1.62 -12.95
C TRP A 222 7.63 0.59 -13.32
N ALA A 223 7.22 -0.61 -13.70
CA ALA A 223 8.13 -1.62 -14.22
C ALA A 223 7.40 -2.73 -14.99
N THR A 224 8.15 -3.54 -15.72
CA THR A 224 7.65 -4.81 -16.25
C THR A 224 7.59 -5.88 -15.15
N ALA A 225 6.81 -6.95 -15.35
CA ALA A 225 6.81 -8.06 -14.40
C ALA A 225 8.20 -8.71 -14.27
N GLY A 226 8.94 -8.80 -15.37
CA GLY A 226 10.31 -9.33 -15.37
C GLY A 226 11.26 -8.52 -14.50
N ASP A 227 11.21 -7.18 -14.60
CA ASP A 227 12.02 -6.29 -13.77
C ASP A 227 11.67 -6.40 -12.29
N VAL A 228 10.38 -6.49 -11.95
CA VAL A 228 9.92 -6.67 -10.56
C VAL A 228 10.43 -7.99 -9.99
N ALA A 229 10.38 -9.08 -10.77
CA ALA A 229 10.91 -10.37 -10.36
C ALA A 229 12.45 -10.33 -10.19
N LEU A 230 13.18 -9.73 -11.14
CA LEU A 230 14.63 -9.55 -11.03
C LEU A 230 15.03 -8.70 -9.82
N PHE A 231 14.32 -7.60 -9.60
CA PHE A 231 14.51 -6.75 -8.43
C PHE A 231 14.32 -7.55 -7.14
N ALA A 232 13.20 -8.26 -7.01
CA ALA A 232 12.91 -9.10 -5.85
C ALA A 232 14.04 -10.07 -5.54
N ARG A 233 14.54 -10.75 -6.57
CA ARG A 233 15.55 -11.80 -6.44
C ARG A 233 16.95 -11.26 -6.15
N ARG A 234 17.31 -10.12 -6.74
CA ARG A 234 18.71 -9.66 -6.79
C ARG A 234 19.01 -8.44 -5.92
N SER A 235 18.01 -7.71 -5.42
CA SER A 235 18.23 -6.47 -4.67
C SER A 235 19.01 -6.67 -3.37
N ALA A 236 18.87 -7.84 -2.72
CA ALA A 236 19.64 -8.16 -1.52
C ALA A 236 21.16 -8.16 -1.78
N GLY A 237 21.59 -8.51 -2.99
CA GLY A 237 23.01 -8.50 -3.39
C GLY A 237 23.60 -7.11 -3.59
N LEU A 238 22.77 -6.05 -3.58
CA LEU A 238 23.25 -4.66 -3.59
C LEU A 238 23.61 -4.16 -2.18
N LEU A 239 23.07 -4.82 -1.15
CA LEU A 239 23.13 -4.38 0.24
C LEU A 239 24.25 -5.10 1.00
N ALA A 240 24.77 -4.46 2.05
CA ALA A 240 25.62 -5.14 3.01
C ALA A 240 24.82 -6.22 3.77
N PRO A 241 25.46 -7.26 4.34
CA PRO A 241 24.75 -8.37 4.97
C PRO A 241 23.71 -7.95 6.03
N GLY A 242 24.02 -6.93 6.84
CA GLY A 242 23.12 -6.45 7.90
C GLY A 242 21.87 -5.74 7.37
N THR A 243 22.00 -4.90 6.34
CA THR A 243 20.88 -4.20 5.70
C THR A 243 20.06 -5.15 4.84
N ALA A 244 20.69 -6.10 4.14
CA ALA A 244 20.02 -7.19 3.43
C ALA A 244 19.14 -8.02 4.38
N ALA A 245 19.66 -8.40 5.55
CA ALA A 245 18.87 -9.09 6.58
C ALA A 245 17.69 -8.23 7.05
N ALA A 246 17.91 -6.93 7.31
CA ALA A 246 16.86 -6.03 7.76
C ALA A 246 15.70 -5.86 6.77
N VAL A 247 15.92 -6.06 5.45
CA VAL A 247 14.84 -6.09 4.44
C VAL A 247 13.86 -7.23 4.71
N LEU A 248 14.35 -8.40 5.13
CA LEU A 248 13.55 -9.60 5.39
C LEU A 248 13.35 -9.89 6.88
N GLU A 249 13.66 -8.92 7.75
CA GLU A 249 13.52 -9.04 9.19
C GLU A 249 12.81 -7.84 9.80
N GLY A 250 11.92 -8.12 10.75
CA GLY A 250 11.20 -7.08 11.47
C GLY A 250 10.25 -7.57 12.55
N PRO A 251 9.66 -6.62 13.29
CA PRO A 251 8.64 -6.92 14.28
C PRO A 251 7.37 -7.45 13.61
N ALA A 252 6.56 -8.18 14.38
CA ALA A 252 5.24 -8.65 13.92
C ALA A 252 4.33 -7.45 13.62
N ILE A 253 3.56 -7.52 12.53
CA ILE A 253 2.61 -6.49 12.11
C ILE A 253 1.54 -6.30 13.20
N ALA A 254 0.91 -7.40 13.61
CA ALA A 254 -0.06 -7.43 14.70
C ALA A 254 0.47 -8.28 15.87
N PRO A 255 0.05 -7.99 17.11
CA PRO A 255 0.33 -8.88 18.25
C PRO A 255 -0.12 -10.32 17.96
N GLY A 256 0.76 -11.30 18.15
CA GLY A 256 0.48 -12.71 17.86
C GLY A 256 0.37 -13.06 16.37
N GLY A 257 0.50 -12.10 15.46
CA GLY A 257 0.43 -12.31 14.02
C GLY A 257 1.67 -13.02 13.46
N LYS A 258 1.47 -13.80 12.39
CA LYS A 258 2.54 -14.53 11.69
C LYS A 258 3.36 -13.63 10.76
N LEU A 259 2.78 -12.51 10.32
CA LEU A 259 3.44 -11.56 9.44
C LEU A 259 4.28 -10.54 10.19
N ARG A 260 5.39 -10.21 9.57
CA ARG A 260 6.34 -9.20 10.00
C ARG A 260 6.50 -8.17 8.90
N TYR A 261 7.07 -7.02 9.25
CA TYR A 261 7.38 -6.00 8.26
C TYR A 261 8.85 -5.56 8.39
N GLY A 262 9.64 -5.81 7.35
CA GLY A 262 11.04 -5.42 7.25
C GLY A 262 11.20 -4.04 6.62
N LEU A 263 12.32 -3.80 5.92
CA LEU A 263 12.52 -2.55 5.18
C LEU A 263 11.77 -2.61 3.84
N GLY A 264 10.48 -2.24 3.82
CA GLY A 264 9.67 -2.27 2.61
C GLY A 264 9.21 -3.64 2.14
N ARG A 265 9.20 -4.63 3.05
CA ARG A 265 8.70 -5.98 2.78
C ARG A 265 7.77 -6.45 3.87
N VAL A 266 6.66 -7.04 3.45
CA VAL A 266 5.93 -8.00 4.28
C VAL A 266 6.77 -9.28 4.31
N VAL A 267 6.93 -9.86 5.49
CA VAL A 267 7.74 -11.05 5.70
C VAL A 267 6.87 -12.11 6.36
N GLN A 268 6.74 -13.25 5.70
CA GLN A 268 6.16 -14.45 6.26
C GLN A 268 7.29 -15.40 6.70
N ARG A 269 7.13 -15.98 7.90
CA ARG A 269 7.88 -17.15 8.33
C ARG A 269 6.92 -18.33 8.37
N THR A 270 7.14 -19.29 7.51
CA THR A 270 6.28 -20.46 7.34
C THR A 270 6.58 -21.48 8.43
N ALA A 271 5.70 -22.49 8.60
CA ALA A 271 5.82 -23.45 9.69
C ALA A 271 7.09 -24.32 9.59
N ASP A 272 7.60 -24.54 8.37
CA ASP A 272 8.85 -25.22 8.07
C ASP A 272 10.11 -24.33 8.26
N GLY A 273 9.93 -23.07 8.66
CA GLY A 273 11.02 -22.11 8.88
C GLY A 273 11.45 -21.34 7.63
N SER A 274 10.84 -21.58 6.46
CA SER A 274 11.11 -20.81 5.25
C SER A 274 10.74 -19.33 5.44
N VAL A 275 11.54 -18.45 4.82
CA VAL A 275 11.30 -17.00 4.80
C VAL A 275 10.78 -16.61 3.43
N ILE A 276 9.64 -15.93 3.40
CA ILE A 276 9.03 -15.41 2.18
C ILE A 276 8.90 -13.90 2.34
N GLY A 277 9.58 -13.17 1.45
CA GLY A 277 9.43 -11.73 1.34
C GLY A 277 8.35 -11.40 0.32
N SER A 278 7.52 -10.40 0.59
CA SER A 278 6.53 -9.96 -0.37
C SER A 278 6.19 -8.48 -0.22
N HIS A 279 5.53 -7.93 -1.25
CA HIS A 279 4.80 -6.69 -1.11
C HIS A 279 3.72 -6.62 -2.18
N GLY A 280 2.48 -6.37 -1.77
CA GLY A 280 1.37 -6.09 -2.70
C GLY A 280 1.27 -4.60 -3.01
N GLY A 281 0.83 -4.25 -4.22
CA GLY A 281 0.47 -2.89 -4.61
C GLY A 281 -1.00 -2.82 -5.03
N GLY A 282 -1.62 -1.69 -4.73
CA GLY A 282 -2.99 -1.38 -5.12
C GLY A 282 -3.19 0.12 -5.25
N MET A 283 -3.81 0.54 -6.35
CA MET A 283 -4.26 1.89 -6.63
C MET A 283 -5.38 1.79 -7.68
N GLY A 284 -6.05 2.89 -8.01
CA GLY A 284 -7.03 2.94 -9.09
C GLY A 284 -6.45 2.37 -10.40
N GLY A 285 -7.00 1.24 -10.85
CA GLY A 285 -6.61 0.51 -12.05
C GLY A 285 -5.25 -0.15 -12.00
N VAL A 286 -4.74 -0.44 -10.81
CA VAL A 286 -3.46 -1.11 -10.59
C VAL A 286 -3.60 -2.13 -9.47
N SER A 287 -3.27 -3.39 -9.76
CA SER A 287 -3.07 -4.42 -8.74
C SER A 287 -1.80 -5.20 -9.04
N THR A 288 -0.85 -5.17 -8.10
CA THR A 288 0.48 -5.76 -8.28
C THR A 288 0.87 -6.62 -7.09
N MET A 289 1.73 -7.59 -7.34
CA MET A 289 2.31 -8.44 -6.31
C MET A 289 3.76 -8.74 -6.67
N LEU A 290 4.63 -8.61 -5.67
CA LEU A 290 5.99 -9.09 -5.69
C LEU A 290 6.15 -10.14 -4.58
N ILE A 291 6.72 -11.29 -4.90
CA ILE A 291 7.10 -12.35 -3.94
C ILE A 291 8.57 -12.74 -4.18
N ASP A 292 9.34 -12.88 -3.11
CA ASP A 292 10.72 -13.39 -3.10
C ASP A 292 10.79 -14.62 -2.19
N LEU A 293 11.44 -15.67 -2.70
CA LEU A 293 11.67 -16.95 -2.04
C LEU A 293 13.18 -17.19 -1.95
N PRO A 294 13.90 -16.50 -1.03
CA PRO A 294 15.35 -16.56 -0.95
C PRO A 294 15.91 -17.99 -0.86
N GLY A 295 15.29 -18.85 -0.05
CA GLY A 295 15.72 -20.23 0.17
C GLY A 295 15.59 -21.13 -1.07
N ARG A 296 14.83 -20.72 -2.08
CA ARG A 296 14.68 -21.41 -3.37
C ARG A 296 15.40 -20.71 -4.51
N GLU A 297 15.98 -19.55 -4.24
CA GLU A 297 16.51 -18.65 -5.26
C GLU A 297 15.50 -18.28 -6.36
N LEU A 298 14.23 -18.13 -5.98
CA LEU A 298 13.12 -17.80 -6.87
C LEU A 298 12.43 -16.51 -6.47
N SER A 299 11.85 -15.81 -7.43
CA SER A 299 10.90 -14.72 -7.18
C SER A 299 9.78 -14.72 -8.21
N VAL A 300 8.65 -14.13 -7.85
CA VAL A 300 7.44 -14.07 -8.66
C VAL A 300 6.93 -12.63 -8.68
N ALA A 301 6.48 -12.18 -9.84
CA ALA A 301 5.75 -10.94 -10.01
C ALA A 301 4.46 -11.17 -10.79
N VAL A 302 3.36 -10.58 -10.31
CA VAL A 302 2.06 -10.57 -11.00
C VAL A 302 1.54 -9.13 -11.00
N LEU A 303 1.37 -8.56 -12.19
CA LEU A 303 0.94 -7.18 -12.40
C LEU A 303 -0.35 -7.17 -13.23
N ALA A 304 -1.33 -6.37 -12.84
CA ALA A 304 -2.58 -6.24 -13.56
C ALA A 304 -3.05 -4.78 -13.60
N ASN A 305 -3.77 -4.41 -14.65
CA ASN A 305 -4.25 -3.05 -14.88
C ASN A 305 -5.73 -2.85 -14.47
N SER A 306 -6.14 -3.50 -13.38
CA SER A 306 -7.45 -3.36 -12.76
C SER A 306 -7.31 -3.08 -11.26
N THR A 307 -8.22 -2.27 -10.70
CA THR A 307 -8.33 -2.08 -9.24
C THR A 307 -8.73 -3.38 -8.55
N ASP A 308 -9.58 -4.17 -9.20
CA ASP A 308 -9.97 -5.48 -8.69
C ASP A 308 -8.75 -6.40 -8.66
N LYS A 309 -8.46 -6.92 -7.48
CA LYS A 309 -7.31 -7.78 -7.21
C LYS A 309 -7.58 -9.24 -7.56
N SER A 310 -8.82 -9.62 -7.87
CA SER A 310 -9.22 -11.01 -8.08
C SER A 310 -8.36 -11.73 -9.12
N ALA A 311 -8.03 -11.06 -10.23
CA ALA A 311 -7.18 -11.64 -11.28
C ALA A 311 -5.74 -11.88 -10.77
N ARG A 312 -5.17 -10.86 -10.15
CA ARG A 312 -3.83 -10.94 -9.54
C ARG A 312 -3.78 -12.04 -8.49
N ASP A 313 -4.75 -12.08 -7.59
CA ASP A 313 -4.77 -13.00 -6.45
C ASP A 313 -4.97 -14.44 -6.90
N ALA A 314 -5.83 -14.70 -7.90
CA ALA A 314 -5.99 -16.03 -8.48
C ALA A 314 -4.70 -16.54 -9.14
N LEU A 315 -3.97 -15.67 -9.85
CA LEU A 315 -2.70 -16.03 -10.47
C LEU A 315 -1.58 -16.22 -9.45
N VAL A 316 -1.51 -15.38 -8.43
CA VAL A 316 -0.59 -15.58 -7.30
C VAL A 316 -0.89 -16.90 -6.60
N ALA A 317 -2.17 -17.21 -6.33
CA ALA A 317 -2.59 -18.47 -5.73
C ALA A 317 -2.16 -19.68 -6.56
N HIS A 318 -2.37 -19.62 -7.88
CA HIS A 318 -1.95 -20.68 -8.79
C HIS A 318 -0.43 -20.89 -8.78
N LEU A 319 0.35 -19.82 -8.97
CA LEU A 319 1.81 -19.89 -9.02
C LEU A 319 2.41 -20.36 -7.69
N MET A 320 1.93 -19.81 -6.58
CA MET A 320 2.44 -20.15 -5.25
C MET A 320 2.02 -21.54 -4.81
N GLY A 321 0.81 -22.00 -5.16
CA GLY A 321 0.38 -23.38 -4.90
C GLY A 321 1.27 -24.44 -5.55
N VAL A 322 2.02 -24.07 -6.58
CA VAL A 322 3.03 -24.91 -7.24
C VAL A 322 4.43 -24.66 -6.67
N LEU A 323 4.86 -23.40 -6.62
CA LEU A 323 6.27 -23.04 -6.37
C LEU A 323 6.66 -23.06 -4.88
N ALA A 324 5.69 -22.79 -4.00
CA ALA A 324 5.86 -22.80 -2.56
C ALA A 324 4.50 -23.07 -1.89
N PRO A 325 4.04 -24.33 -1.85
CA PRO A 325 2.72 -24.69 -1.30
C PRO A 325 2.53 -24.31 0.17
N GLU A 326 3.61 -24.06 0.89
CA GLU A 326 3.59 -23.55 2.27
C GLU A 326 3.35 -22.03 2.37
N PHE A 327 3.35 -21.32 1.25
CA PHE A 327 2.90 -19.93 1.18
C PHE A 327 1.41 -19.85 1.53
N ASP A 328 1.07 -18.89 2.37
CA ASP A 328 -0.30 -18.75 2.87
C ASP A 328 -0.93 -17.48 2.30
N LEU A 329 -1.94 -17.67 1.46
CA LEU A 329 -2.62 -16.60 0.73
C LEU A 329 -3.44 -15.68 1.64
N GLU A 330 -3.80 -16.11 2.86
CA GLU A 330 -4.47 -15.24 3.86
C GLU A 330 -3.60 -14.01 4.21
N HIS A 331 -2.32 -14.04 3.85
CA HIS A 331 -1.34 -13.00 4.13
C HIS A 331 -1.03 -12.05 2.97
N LEU A 332 -1.75 -12.14 1.84
CA LEU A 332 -1.62 -11.24 0.69
C LEU A 332 -1.97 -9.78 1.00
N ALA A 333 -2.74 -9.56 2.08
CA ALA A 333 -3.03 -8.25 2.63
C ALA A 333 -2.71 -8.28 4.14
N PRO A 334 -1.77 -7.46 4.64
CA PRO A 334 -1.62 -7.30 6.08
C PRO A 334 -2.92 -6.67 6.63
N ALA A 335 -3.79 -7.49 7.23
CA ALA A 335 -5.02 -7.01 7.85
C ALA A 335 -4.71 -6.39 9.22
N ASP A 336 -5.40 -5.28 9.54
CA ASP A 336 -5.31 -4.57 10.83
C ASP A 336 -6.01 -5.32 11.99
N GLY A 337 -6.18 -6.64 11.87
CA GLY A 337 -6.87 -7.52 12.82
C GLY A 337 -8.32 -7.83 12.42
N SER A 338 -8.86 -8.90 13.01
CA SER A 338 -10.25 -9.34 12.82
C SER A 338 -11.25 -8.43 13.53
N ASP A 339 -12.48 -8.41 13.02
CA ASP A 339 -13.60 -7.73 13.66
C ASP A 339 -13.98 -8.44 14.96
N LEU A 340 -13.96 -7.67 16.04
CA LEU A 340 -14.46 -8.06 17.35
C LEU A 340 -15.82 -7.37 17.60
N PRO A 341 -16.72 -7.96 18.41
CA PRO A 341 -17.93 -7.29 18.85
C PRO A 341 -17.61 -5.95 19.53
N LEU A 342 -18.45 -4.95 19.31
CA LEU A 342 -18.35 -3.67 20.02
C LEU A 342 -18.59 -3.88 21.52
N ALA A 343 -17.68 -3.37 22.35
CA ALA A 343 -17.76 -3.44 23.81
C ALA A 343 -17.86 -2.05 24.46
N LEU A 344 -18.52 -1.11 23.78
CA LEU A 344 -18.71 0.25 24.27
C LEU A 344 -19.92 0.31 25.22
N PRO A 345 -19.79 0.90 26.43
CA PRO A 345 -20.93 1.00 27.34
C PRO A 345 -22.03 1.92 26.76
N PRO A 346 -23.29 1.80 27.19
CA PRO A 346 -24.31 2.79 26.84
C PRO A 346 -23.89 4.20 27.28
N GLY A 347 -24.08 5.18 26.41
CA GLY A 347 -23.69 6.56 26.69
C GLY A 347 -23.55 7.40 25.43
N THR A 348 -23.33 8.69 25.64
CA THR A 348 -23.03 9.64 24.56
C THR A 348 -21.63 10.21 24.76
N TRP A 349 -20.85 10.27 23.70
CA TRP A 349 -19.57 10.95 23.64
C TRP A 349 -19.68 12.14 22.71
N SER A 350 -19.09 13.27 23.07
CA SER A 350 -19.06 14.46 22.22
C SER A 350 -17.68 15.11 22.24
N GLY A 351 -17.31 15.70 21.12
CA GLY A 351 -16.09 16.47 20.96
C GLY A 351 -15.96 16.89 19.51
N GLU A 352 -14.79 16.66 18.93
CA GLU A 352 -14.48 17.21 17.61
C GLU A 352 -13.55 16.33 16.79
N VAL A 353 -13.62 16.57 15.48
CA VAL A 353 -12.63 16.17 14.50
C VAL A 353 -11.76 17.39 14.19
N ALA A 354 -10.46 17.30 14.43
CA ALA A 354 -9.52 18.39 14.16
C ALA A 354 -9.13 18.39 12.67
N THR A 355 -9.72 19.30 11.90
CA THR A 355 -9.39 19.46 10.48
C THR A 355 -8.45 20.64 10.26
N HIS A 356 -7.90 20.78 9.05
CA HIS A 356 -7.08 21.94 8.70
C HIS A 356 -7.92 23.23 8.55
N ASP A 357 -9.23 23.10 8.30
CA ASP A 357 -10.18 24.21 8.19
C ASP A 357 -10.79 24.62 9.54
N GLY A 358 -10.48 23.88 10.61
CA GLY A 358 -11.04 24.09 11.96
C GLY A 358 -11.61 22.81 12.58
N ALA A 359 -12.07 22.92 13.81
CA ALA A 359 -12.69 21.80 14.52
C ALA A 359 -14.13 21.56 14.04
N VAL A 360 -14.47 20.31 13.73
CA VAL A 360 -15.82 19.90 13.32
C VAL A 360 -16.48 19.13 14.46
N PRO A 361 -17.63 19.59 14.99
CA PRO A 361 -18.32 18.88 16.07
C PRO A 361 -18.71 17.45 15.70
N LEU A 362 -18.49 16.51 16.60
CA LEU A 362 -18.86 15.11 16.46
C LEU A 362 -19.45 14.59 17.77
N ALA A 363 -20.52 13.79 17.66
CA ALA A 363 -21.06 13.03 18.78
C ALA A 363 -21.38 11.60 18.38
N LEU A 364 -21.18 10.68 19.32
CA LEU A 364 -21.46 9.25 19.20
C LEU A 364 -22.38 8.80 20.33
N THR A 365 -23.45 8.08 20.01
CA THR A 365 -24.31 7.46 21.03
C THR A 365 -24.37 5.96 20.79
N ALA A 366 -23.91 5.19 21.78
CA ALA A 366 -23.95 3.73 21.73
C ALA A 366 -25.40 3.23 21.89
N LEU A 367 -25.87 2.40 20.96
CA LEU A 367 -27.22 1.85 20.96
C LEU A 367 -27.24 0.40 21.49
N PRO A 368 -28.35 -0.05 22.11
CA PRO A 368 -28.45 -1.40 22.69
C PRO A 368 -28.31 -2.56 21.68
N ASP A 369 -28.50 -2.30 20.40
CA ASP A 369 -28.42 -3.30 19.32
C ASP A 369 -27.03 -3.42 18.69
N GLY A 370 -26.00 -2.82 19.31
CA GLY A 370 -24.62 -2.85 18.84
C GLY A 370 -24.31 -1.83 17.74
N ARG A 371 -25.28 -0.99 17.34
CA ARG A 371 -25.04 0.15 16.46
C ARG A 371 -24.57 1.39 17.25
N VAL A 372 -24.02 2.34 16.52
CA VAL A 372 -23.65 3.67 17.03
C VAL A 372 -24.37 4.72 16.20
N GLU A 373 -25.12 5.61 16.87
CA GLU A 373 -25.61 6.84 16.24
C GLU A 373 -24.47 7.85 16.15
N VAL A 374 -24.20 8.33 14.94
CA VAL A 374 -23.15 9.31 14.62
C VAL A 374 -23.80 10.62 14.21
N ARG A 375 -23.42 11.71 14.88
CA ARG A 375 -23.85 13.08 14.56
C ARG A 375 -22.62 13.93 14.23
N LEU A 376 -22.51 14.38 12.98
CA LEU A 376 -21.41 15.19 12.49
C LEU A 376 -21.90 16.58 12.11
N ALA A 377 -21.35 17.62 12.76
CA ALA A 377 -21.78 19.01 12.58
C ALA A 377 -23.32 19.14 12.66
N ASP A 378 -23.91 19.82 11.67
CA ASP A 378 -25.36 20.04 11.57
C ASP A 378 -26.07 18.99 10.68
N LEU A 379 -25.38 17.92 10.29
CA LEU A 379 -25.99 16.86 9.48
C LEU A 379 -26.98 16.02 10.31
N PRO A 380 -28.03 15.46 9.68
CA PRO A 380 -28.89 14.49 10.34
C PRO A 380 -28.09 13.31 10.91
N PRO A 381 -28.39 12.85 12.14
CA PRO A 381 -27.69 11.72 12.73
C PRO A 381 -27.99 10.42 11.96
N VAL A 382 -27.01 9.52 11.90
CA VAL A 382 -27.15 8.20 11.26
C VAL A 382 -26.71 7.09 12.21
N ALA A 383 -27.50 6.02 12.30
CA ALA A 383 -27.17 4.84 13.08
C ALA A 383 -26.51 3.79 12.19
N VAL A 384 -25.27 3.43 12.48
CA VAL A 384 -24.47 2.48 11.70
C VAL A 384 -23.95 1.32 12.55
N PRO A 385 -23.69 0.15 11.95
CA PRO A 385 -22.93 -0.90 12.62
C PRO A 385 -21.56 -0.39 13.05
N ALA A 386 -21.10 -0.83 14.22
CA ALA A 386 -19.76 -0.59 14.69
C ALA A 386 -19.15 -1.89 15.22
N THR A 387 -17.84 -2.03 15.06
CA THR A 387 -17.06 -3.17 15.54
C THR A 387 -15.89 -2.67 16.39
N ALA A 388 -15.19 -3.58 17.02
CA ALA A 388 -13.90 -3.34 17.65
C ALA A 388 -12.81 -4.15 16.93
N SER A 389 -11.56 -3.94 17.31
CA SER A 389 -10.45 -4.86 17.04
C SER A 389 -9.50 -4.85 18.24
N HIS A 390 -8.43 -5.65 18.18
CA HIS A 390 -7.34 -5.58 19.16
C HIS A 390 -6.69 -4.18 19.26
N ARG A 391 -6.87 -3.34 18.23
CA ARG A 391 -6.28 -2.01 18.14
C ARG A 391 -7.26 -0.89 18.52
N TRP A 392 -8.54 -1.07 18.26
CA TRP A 392 -9.55 -0.03 18.28
C TRP A 392 -10.80 -0.49 19.03
N ASP A 393 -11.22 0.26 20.04
CA ASP A 393 -12.43 -0.04 20.80
C ASP A 393 -13.71 0.30 20.02
N VAL A 394 -13.61 1.25 19.08
CA VAL A 394 -14.68 1.63 18.16
C VAL A 394 -14.12 1.76 16.74
N ARG A 395 -14.68 1.00 15.81
CA ARG A 395 -14.52 1.14 14.37
C ARG A 395 -15.88 1.22 13.71
N LEU A 396 -16.08 2.22 12.87
CA LEU A 396 -17.30 2.34 12.07
C LEU A 396 -17.04 3.12 10.79
N ALA A 397 -17.96 3.00 9.85
CA ALA A 397 -18.07 3.83 8.68
C ALA A 397 -19.49 4.39 8.60
N ALA A 398 -19.62 5.70 8.39
CA ALA A 398 -20.87 6.40 8.26
C ALA A 398 -20.94 7.14 6.92
N PRO A 399 -22.10 7.18 6.24
CA PRO A 399 -22.30 7.96 5.02
C PRO A 399 -22.46 9.45 5.35
N LEU A 400 -21.48 10.02 6.05
CA LEU A 400 -21.41 11.41 6.46
C LEU A 400 -20.14 12.00 5.86
N GLN A 401 -20.27 13.05 5.06
CA GLN A 401 -19.12 13.71 4.45
C GLN A 401 -18.56 14.78 5.40
N LEU A 402 -17.25 14.75 5.65
CA LEU A 402 -16.59 15.84 6.37
C LEU A 402 -16.73 17.15 5.57
N PRO A 403 -17.05 18.29 6.23
CA PRO A 403 -17.34 19.53 5.54
C PRO A 403 -16.10 20.30 5.05
N THR A 404 -14.94 19.64 4.93
CA THR A 404 -13.68 20.25 4.45
C THR A 404 -13.64 20.33 2.92
N ALA A 405 -12.83 21.24 2.37
CA ALA A 405 -12.68 21.36 0.92
C ALA A 405 -12.13 20.06 0.29
N ASP A 406 -11.13 19.45 0.93
CA ASP A 406 -10.48 18.23 0.45
C ASP A 406 -11.44 17.02 0.44
N ALA A 407 -12.27 16.86 1.49
CA ALA A 407 -13.22 15.74 1.56
C ALA A 407 -14.35 15.85 0.52
N ARG A 408 -14.71 17.08 0.14
CA ARG A 408 -15.74 17.35 -0.88
C ARG A 408 -15.30 16.97 -2.30
N LEU A 409 -14.01 16.71 -2.54
CA LEU A 409 -13.53 16.27 -3.84
C LEU A 409 -14.12 14.91 -4.24
N ASN A 410 -13.97 13.89 -3.39
CA ASN A 410 -14.49 12.54 -3.66
C ASN A 410 -14.47 11.62 -2.41
N SER A 411 -14.67 12.17 -1.20
CA SER A 411 -14.64 11.40 0.05
C SER A 411 -15.97 11.53 0.80
N PRO A 412 -17.04 10.83 0.36
CA PRO A 412 -18.40 11.02 0.87
C PRO A 412 -18.67 10.36 2.23
N ALA A 413 -17.75 9.55 2.74
CA ALA A 413 -17.94 8.79 3.97
C ALA A 413 -16.97 9.24 5.08
N LEU A 414 -17.40 9.06 6.33
CA LEU A 414 -16.64 9.26 7.55
C LEU A 414 -16.35 7.90 8.18
N GLY A 415 -15.07 7.55 8.27
CA GLY A 415 -14.60 6.42 9.07
C GLY A 415 -14.16 6.90 10.45
N LEU A 416 -14.48 6.16 11.50
CA LEU A 416 -13.95 6.42 12.84
C LEU A 416 -13.19 5.20 13.34
N GLN A 417 -12.04 5.45 13.95
CA GLN A 417 -11.22 4.45 14.61
C GLN A 417 -10.72 5.05 15.92
N LEU A 418 -11.32 4.65 17.04
CA LEU A 418 -11.17 5.30 18.33
C LEU A 418 -10.86 4.28 19.42
N ARG A 419 -10.10 4.71 20.43
CA ARG A 419 -9.78 3.98 21.65
C ARG A 419 -10.47 4.61 22.84
N LEU A 420 -11.02 3.79 23.72
CA LEU A 420 -11.61 4.23 24.98
C LEU A 420 -10.52 4.22 26.06
N ARG A 421 -10.16 5.39 26.58
CA ARG A 421 -9.24 5.54 27.72
C ARG A 421 -9.78 6.60 28.67
N ASP A 422 -9.88 6.27 29.95
CA ASP A 422 -10.36 7.17 31.01
C ASP A 422 -11.69 7.86 30.67
N GLY A 423 -12.61 7.12 30.05
CA GLY A 423 -13.93 7.62 29.62
C GLY A 423 -13.92 8.48 28.36
N ALA A 424 -12.77 8.82 27.80
CA ALA A 424 -12.64 9.53 26.53
C ALA A 424 -12.39 8.57 25.36
N LEU A 425 -12.98 8.88 24.21
CA LEU A 425 -12.68 8.21 22.94
C LEU A 425 -11.67 9.07 22.17
N THR A 426 -10.48 8.53 21.89
CA THR A 426 -9.44 9.24 21.14
C THR A 426 -8.89 8.37 20.00
N GLY A 427 -8.54 9.00 18.89
CA GLY A 427 -8.02 8.29 17.72
C GLY A 427 -8.15 9.14 16.48
N ARG A 428 -8.75 8.58 15.43
CA ARG A 428 -8.90 9.28 14.15
C ARG A 428 -10.30 9.20 13.58
N ALA A 429 -10.64 10.28 12.91
CA ALA A 429 -11.66 10.35 11.88
C ALA A 429 -10.99 10.30 10.51
N VAL A 430 -11.63 9.70 9.53
CA VAL A 430 -11.10 9.61 8.16
C VAL A 430 -12.20 9.98 7.18
N ALA A 431 -11.96 10.97 6.32
CA ALA A 431 -12.76 11.17 5.12
C ALA A 431 -12.29 10.19 4.04
N PHE A 432 -13.19 9.36 3.52
CA PHE A 432 -12.84 8.38 2.49
C PHE A 432 -14.01 8.06 1.54
N LYS A 433 -13.71 7.28 0.51
CA LYS A 433 -14.69 6.61 -0.35
C LYS A 433 -14.45 5.11 -0.30
N ASP A 434 -15.52 4.35 -0.18
CA ASP A 434 -15.43 2.89 -0.16
C ASP A 434 -15.30 2.32 -1.58
N GLY A 435 -14.05 2.10 -2.00
CA GLY A 435 -13.73 1.51 -3.30
C GLY A 435 -14.08 2.39 -4.51
N ASP A 436 -14.08 1.75 -5.68
CA ASP A 436 -14.25 2.40 -6.98
C ASP A 436 -15.40 1.83 -7.84
N ARG A 437 -16.32 1.11 -7.19
CA ARG A 437 -17.53 0.60 -7.87
C ARG A 437 -18.41 1.74 -8.39
N GLU A 438 -18.53 2.81 -7.60
CA GLU A 438 -19.36 3.98 -7.91
C GLU A 438 -18.50 5.18 -8.35
N GLY A 439 -17.58 4.95 -9.30
CA GLY A 439 -16.66 5.98 -9.80
C GLY A 439 -15.23 5.80 -9.29
N PHE A 440 -14.34 6.73 -9.59
CA PHE A 440 -12.93 6.58 -9.21
C PHE A 440 -12.73 6.56 -7.68
N LEU A 441 -11.60 6.00 -7.23
CA LEU A 441 -11.20 6.03 -5.82
C LEU A 441 -11.16 7.46 -5.28
N GLY A 442 -11.51 7.62 -4.00
CA GLY A 442 -11.42 8.91 -3.32
C GLY A 442 -10.09 9.09 -2.59
N PRO A 443 -9.75 10.32 -2.19
CA PRO A 443 -8.74 10.55 -1.17
C PRO A 443 -9.11 9.87 0.16
N TYR A 444 -8.09 9.46 0.92
CA TYR A 444 -8.20 8.97 2.30
C TYR A 444 -7.48 9.93 3.22
N LEU A 445 -8.27 10.68 3.97
CA LEU A 445 -7.85 11.91 4.63
C LEU A 445 -8.03 11.74 6.15
N PRO A 446 -6.95 11.41 6.89
CA PRO A 446 -7.01 11.20 8.33
C PRO A 446 -7.00 12.53 9.10
N HIS A 447 -7.76 12.57 10.18
CA HIS A 447 -7.91 13.70 11.08
C HIS A 447 -7.87 13.22 12.53
N PRO A 448 -7.16 13.88 13.46
CA PRO A 448 -7.27 13.60 14.88
C PRO A 448 -8.72 13.74 15.34
N CYS A 449 -9.16 12.85 16.22
CA CYS A 449 -10.49 12.88 16.80
C CYS A 449 -10.44 12.60 18.30
N ALA A 450 -11.13 13.43 19.08
CA ALA A 450 -11.22 13.30 20.52
C ALA A 450 -12.64 13.62 21.00
N LEU A 451 -13.25 12.69 21.72
CA LEU A 451 -14.60 12.79 22.26
C LEU A 451 -14.59 12.45 23.75
N ARG A 452 -15.34 13.19 24.54
CA ARG A 452 -15.52 12.93 25.98
C ARG A 452 -16.92 12.43 26.25
N ARG A 453 -17.06 11.51 27.19
CA ARG A 453 -18.37 11.05 27.65
C ARG A 453 -19.15 12.24 28.22
N ARG A 454 -20.42 12.33 27.87
CA ARG A 454 -21.41 13.16 28.55
C ARG A 454 -22.13 12.26 29.56
N ASP A 455 -22.16 12.71 30.80
CA ASP A 455 -22.95 12.08 31.87
C ASP A 455 -24.45 12.30 31.66
#